data_AF-R7C0E0-F1
#
_entry.id   AF-R7C0E0-F1
#
_cell.length_a   1.000
_cell.length_b   1.000
_cell.length_c   1.000
_cell.angle_alpha   90.00
_cell.angle_beta   90.00
_cell.angle_gamma   90.00
#
_symmetry.space_group_name_H-M   'P 1'
#
loop_
_entity.id
_entity.type
_entity.pdbx_description
1 polymer ?
#
loop_
_entity_poly.entity_id
_entity_poly.type
_entity_poly.pdbx_seq_one_letter_code
_entity_poly.pdbx_strand_id
1 'polypeptide(L)'
;MSKKVFLEFEKALGEIDAQIEKLENDAMENGTEHQSEIARLEREMTQKTAEIYRELTPWQTALVARHPNRPYTLDYVDAVFEDFHELHGDRTFADDQSIIGGLARLGEHPVMVIGHQKGRDTRERTKRNFGMSRPEGYRKALRLMKLAEKFGLPVFTFVDTPGAYPGIGAEERNQSEAIGRNILEMSKLTVPVIATIIGEGGSGGALAIAVADVVLMLQYATYSVISPEGCASILWKSADKAPQAAEALALTSDKLLTLGLVDKVIPEPLGGAHRDPKLMAAALKKTLIDELRKVMSLSSDELRERRLARIMSYGRFETVQPPETEEKKTAETLKAAALTAVDAVEAKAEDKTEAEPAAKKPAARKPRAKKADEGDAGAAAEPVKKAAAKKSPAKPRTANKVVKTDAQG
;
A
#
# COMPACT_ATOMS: atom_id res chain seq x y z
N MET A 1 13.75 28.48 1.47
CA MET A 1 14.02 27.03 1.45
C MET A 1 13.69 26.47 2.83
N SER A 2 13.21 25.24 2.96
CA SER A 2 13.04 24.61 4.28
C SER A 2 14.40 24.50 4.97
N LYS A 3 14.44 24.67 6.30
CA LYS A 3 15.66 24.48 7.09
C LYS A 3 16.27 23.09 6.81
N LYS A 4 17.58 23.03 6.55
CA LYS A 4 18.30 21.76 6.42
C LYS A 4 18.18 20.98 7.73
N VAL A 5 17.83 19.70 7.63
CA VAL A 5 17.75 18.78 8.75
C VAL A 5 18.74 17.66 8.45
N PHE A 6 19.54 17.30 9.44
CA PHE A 6 20.50 16.21 9.35
C PHE A 6 20.07 15.10 10.31
N LEU A 7 20.12 13.87 9.84
CA LEU A 7 19.90 12.68 10.67
C LEU A 7 21.10 12.44 11.58
N GLU A 8 20.93 11.60 12.61
CA GLU A 8 21.98 11.36 13.60
C GLU A 8 23.29 10.83 12.98
N PHE A 9 23.19 9.90 12.03
CA PHE A 9 24.36 9.39 11.30
C PHE A 9 24.95 10.41 10.30
N GLU A 10 24.27 11.52 10.05
CA GLU A 10 24.74 12.65 9.24
C GLU A 10 25.30 13.79 10.10
N LYS A 11 25.47 13.61 11.42
CA LYS A 11 25.95 14.66 12.34
C LYS A 11 27.20 15.38 11.82
N ALA A 12 28.15 14.64 11.28
CA ALA A 12 29.38 15.20 10.75
C ALA A 12 29.16 16.06 9.49
N LEU A 13 28.08 15.84 8.73
CA LEU A 13 27.68 16.73 7.63
C LEU A 13 27.07 18.01 8.17
N GLY A 14 26.26 17.92 9.24
CA GLY A 14 25.68 19.10 9.90
C GLY A 14 26.74 20.01 10.53
N GLU A 15 27.84 19.44 11.05
CA GLU A 15 28.98 20.21 11.55
C GLU A 15 29.70 20.99 10.43
N ILE A 16 29.89 20.36 9.26
CA ILE A 16 30.47 21.03 8.08
C ILE A 16 29.52 22.12 7.55
N ASP A 17 28.22 21.83 7.47
CA ASP A 17 27.19 22.78 7.02
C ASP A 17 27.14 24.02 7.93
N ALA A 18 27.23 23.84 9.25
CA ALA A 18 27.28 24.96 10.20
C ALA A 18 28.55 25.81 10.07
N GLN A 19 29.69 25.21 9.70
CA GLN A 19 30.91 25.96 9.40
C GLN A 19 30.77 26.77 8.11
N ILE A 20 30.16 26.20 7.07
CA ILE A 20 29.85 26.89 5.83
C ILE A 20 28.92 28.08 6.11
N GLU A 21 27.79 27.85 6.79
CA GLU A 21 26.83 28.91 7.13
C GLU A 21 27.50 30.05 7.94
N LYS A 22 28.40 29.71 8.87
CA LYS A 22 29.14 30.72 9.63
C LYS A 22 30.04 31.57 8.72
N LEU A 23 30.82 30.93 7.84
CA LEU A 23 31.71 31.65 6.92
C LEU A 23 30.94 32.50 5.90
N GLU A 24 29.78 32.03 5.44
CA GLU A 24 28.89 32.80 4.57
C GLU A 24 28.34 34.04 5.27
N ASN A 25 27.88 33.90 6.52
CA ASN A 25 27.40 35.03 7.32
C ASN A 25 28.52 36.03 7.64
N ASP A 26 29.70 35.54 8.04
CA ASP A 26 30.87 36.38 8.31
C ASP A 26 31.29 37.18 7.06
N ALA A 27 31.25 36.55 5.87
CA ALA A 27 31.53 37.21 4.60
C ALA A 27 30.49 38.29 4.25
N MET A 28 29.20 38.04 4.54
CA MET A 28 28.13 39.02 4.34
C MET A 28 28.22 40.22 5.30
N GLU A 29 28.56 39.98 6.58
CA GLU A 29 28.59 41.02 7.60
C GLU A 29 29.88 41.84 7.58
N ASN A 30 31.03 41.19 7.40
CA ASN A 30 32.34 41.80 7.57
C ASN A 30 33.09 42.03 6.24
N GLY A 31 32.51 41.62 5.11
CA GLY A 31 33.14 41.74 3.79
C GLY A 31 34.40 40.90 3.62
N THR A 32 34.56 39.84 4.43
CA THR A 32 35.72 38.95 4.39
C THR A 32 35.63 37.95 3.23
N GLU A 33 36.77 37.66 2.61
CA GLU A 33 36.85 36.74 1.47
C GLU A 33 37.12 35.31 1.96
N HIS A 34 36.06 34.52 2.13
CA HIS A 34 36.14 33.11 2.56
C HIS A 34 35.85 32.10 1.45
N GLN A 35 35.76 32.53 0.18
CA GLN A 35 35.33 31.69 -0.94
C GLN A 35 36.15 30.40 -1.10
N SER A 36 37.47 30.46 -0.95
CA SER A 36 38.31 29.27 -1.09
C SER A 36 38.05 28.23 -0.01
N GLU A 37 37.77 28.68 1.22
CA GLU A 37 37.50 27.80 2.36
C GLU A 37 36.07 27.23 2.29
N ILE A 38 35.09 28.04 1.90
CA ILE A 38 33.73 27.58 1.61
C ILE A 38 33.77 26.49 0.53
N ALA A 39 34.44 26.74 -0.59
CA ALA A 39 34.57 25.76 -1.66
C ALA A 39 35.31 24.47 -1.21
N ARG A 40 36.25 24.57 -0.28
CA ARG A 40 36.93 23.40 0.32
C ARG A 40 35.94 22.58 1.16
N LEU A 41 35.18 23.23 2.03
CA LEU A 41 34.18 22.59 2.89
C LEU A 41 33.02 21.99 2.08
N GLU A 42 32.58 22.64 1.00
CA GLU A 42 31.55 22.09 0.11
C GLU A 42 32.00 20.80 -0.58
N ARG A 43 33.27 20.73 -1.02
CA ARG A 43 33.86 19.50 -1.58
C ARG A 43 33.97 18.41 -0.52
N GLU A 44 34.42 18.76 0.68
CA GLU A 44 34.50 17.84 1.82
C GLU A 44 33.10 17.29 2.18
N MET A 45 32.09 18.16 2.23
CA MET A 45 30.70 17.78 2.48
C MET A 45 30.17 16.84 1.40
N THR A 46 30.44 17.13 0.12
CA THR A 46 30.02 16.30 -1.01
C THR A 46 30.66 14.91 -0.94
N GLN A 47 31.96 14.84 -0.71
CA GLN A 47 32.69 13.57 -0.59
C GLN A 47 32.16 12.74 0.58
N LYS A 48 32.03 13.37 1.76
CA LYS A 48 31.55 12.70 2.97
C LYS A 48 30.10 12.25 2.85
N THR A 49 29.26 13.01 2.15
CA THR A 49 27.89 12.59 1.81
C THR A 49 27.92 11.33 0.97
N ALA A 50 28.78 11.26 -0.05
CA ALA A 50 28.91 10.07 -0.89
C ALA A 50 29.40 8.84 -0.12
N GLU A 51 30.36 9.02 0.79
CA GLU A 51 30.87 7.95 1.66
C GLU A 51 29.77 7.40 2.57
N ILE A 52 29.04 8.26 3.28
CA ILE A 52 27.94 7.88 4.16
C ILE A 52 26.83 7.17 3.38
N TYR A 53 26.40 7.74 2.26
CA TYR A 53 25.23 7.24 1.53
C TYR A 53 25.52 5.96 0.70
N ARG A 54 26.79 5.63 0.46
CA ARG A 54 27.20 4.37 -0.17
C ARG A 54 27.05 3.17 0.78
N GLU A 55 27.15 3.41 2.08
CA GLU A 55 27.25 2.36 3.11
C GLU A 55 26.04 2.38 4.08
N LEU A 56 24.91 2.90 3.63
CA LEU A 56 23.71 2.93 4.46
C LEU A 56 23.24 1.52 4.81
N THR A 57 23.05 1.29 6.10
CA THR A 57 22.31 0.14 6.61
C THR A 57 20.83 0.23 6.23
N PRO A 58 20.07 -0.89 6.24
CA PRO A 58 18.62 -0.87 6.04
C PRO A 58 17.88 0.04 7.03
N TRP A 59 18.36 0.12 8.27
CA TRP A 59 17.80 1.03 9.27
C TRP A 59 18.05 2.50 8.93
N GLN A 60 19.27 2.87 8.57
CA GLN A 60 19.57 4.24 8.14
C GLN A 60 18.77 4.61 6.88
N THR A 61 18.60 3.66 5.95
CA THR A 61 17.73 3.84 4.78
C THR A 61 16.28 4.12 5.19
N ALA A 62 15.74 3.38 6.18
CA ALA A 62 14.41 3.66 6.73
C ALA A 62 14.31 5.06 7.36
N LEU A 63 15.37 5.54 8.02
CA LEU A 63 15.43 6.91 8.54
C LEU A 63 15.43 7.96 7.41
N VAL A 64 16.11 7.70 6.29
CA VAL A 64 16.05 8.56 5.09
C VAL A 64 14.66 8.55 4.46
N ALA A 65 13.98 7.40 4.41
CA ALA A 65 12.58 7.29 3.96
C ALA A 65 11.62 8.11 4.85
N ARG A 66 11.94 8.24 6.14
CA ARG A 66 11.17 8.98 7.15
C ARG A 66 11.62 10.43 7.31
N HIS A 67 12.57 10.89 6.48
CA HIS A 67 13.15 12.22 6.62
C HIS A 67 12.07 13.31 6.59
N PRO A 68 12.08 14.30 7.52
CA PRO A 68 11.01 15.29 7.62
C PRO A 68 10.89 16.20 6.40
N ASN A 69 11.98 16.39 5.65
CA ASN A 69 11.98 17.14 4.39
C ASN A 69 11.84 16.26 3.15
N ARG A 70 11.59 14.94 3.28
CA ARG A 70 11.37 14.07 2.13
C ARG A 70 10.15 14.58 1.34
N PRO A 71 10.24 14.71 0.00
CA PRO A 71 9.10 15.15 -0.79
C PRO A 71 7.93 14.17 -0.69
N TYR A 72 6.73 14.71 -0.47
CA TYR A 72 5.47 13.97 -0.40
C TYR A 72 4.75 14.01 -1.75
N THR A 73 3.59 13.35 -1.84
CA THR A 73 2.83 13.23 -3.09
C THR A 73 2.57 14.59 -3.76
N LEU A 74 2.08 15.59 -3.02
CA LEU A 74 1.79 16.91 -3.60
C LEU A 74 3.04 17.61 -4.16
N ASP A 75 4.22 17.41 -3.56
CA ASP A 75 5.46 17.99 -4.10
C ASP A 75 5.79 17.41 -5.49
N TYR A 76 5.54 16.11 -5.69
CA TYR A 76 5.70 15.48 -7.00
C TYR A 76 4.55 15.82 -7.95
N VAL A 77 3.32 15.96 -7.46
CA VAL A 77 2.19 16.42 -8.27
C VAL A 77 2.52 17.78 -8.90
N ASP A 78 2.94 18.75 -8.08
CA ASP A 78 3.27 20.10 -8.50
C ASP A 78 4.48 20.16 -9.44
N ALA A 79 5.46 19.27 -9.27
CA ALA A 79 6.69 19.27 -10.06
C ALA A 79 6.61 18.45 -11.36
N VAL A 80 5.77 17.40 -11.39
CA VAL A 80 5.76 16.41 -12.47
C VAL A 80 4.56 16.55 -13.40
N PHE A 81 3.39 16.86 -12.83
CA PHE A 81 2.11 16.88 -13.52
C PHE A 81 1.62 18.31 -13.77
N GLU A 82 0.79 18.45 -14.79
CA GLU A 82 0.17 19.71 -15.19
C GLU A 82 -1.35 19.65 -14.95
N ASP A 83 -1.99 20.80 -14.77
CA ASP A 83 -3.45 20.92 -14.61
C ASP A 83 -4.05 19.99 -13.54
N PHE A 84 -3.41 19.85 -12.39
CA PHE A 84 -3.92 19.01 -11.31
C PHE A 84 -5.20 19.59 -10.70
N HIS A 85 -6.27 18.80 -10.71
CA HIS A 85 -7.56 19.12 -10.11
C HIS A 85 -7.91 18.06 -9.06
N GLU A 86 -7.71 18.41 -7.79
CA GLU A 86 -8.00 17.51 -6.66
C GLU A 86 -9.50 17.20 -6.56
N LEU A 87 -9.82 15.93 -6.31
CA LEU A 87 -11.18 15.41 -6.18
C LEU A 87 -11.39 14.80 -4.79
N HIS A 88 -12.38 15.33 -4.08
CA HIS A 88 -12.60 15.03 -2.66
C HIS A 88 -13.71 13.98 -2.41
N GLY A 89 -13.61 13.31 -1.26
CA GLY A 89 -14.67 12.48 -0.66
C GLY A 89 -14.80 11.07 -1.23
N ASP A 90 -15.29 10.14 -0.41
CA ASP A 90 -15.58 8.76 -0.81
C ASP A 90 -17.04 8.54 -1.28
N ARG A 91 -17.91 9.54 -1.09
CA ARG A 91 -19.37 9.50 -1.33
C ARG A 91 -20.16 8.59 -0.36
N THR A 92 -19.54 8.17 0.73
CA THR A 92 -20.14 7.26 1.72
C THR A 92 -20.05 7.84 3.12
N PHE A 93 -18.89 8.36 3.51
CA PHE A 93 -18.64 8.81 4.88
C PHE A 93 -17.97 10.18 4.94
N ALA A 94 -16.77 10.34 4.37
CA ALA A 94 -15.97 11.55 4.52
C ALA A 94 -14.90 11.74 3.43
N ASP A 95 -14.21 12.88 3.49
CA ASP A 95 -12.98 13.13 2.73
C ASP A 95 -11.74 12.96 3.63
N ASP A 96 -11.08 11.80 3.55
CA ASP A 96 -9.84 11.55 4.27
C ASP A 96 -8.69 12.36 3.66
N GLN A 97 -8.08 13.24 4.47
CA GLN A 97 -7.01 14.14 4.04
C GLN A 97 -5.64 13.45 3.92
N SER A 98 -5.51 12.20 4.38
CA SER A 98 -4.30 11.40 4.25
C SER A 98 -4.12 10.76 2.88
N ILE A 99 -5.20 10.64 2.09
CA ILE A 99 -5.15 10.31 0.66
C ILE A 99 -5.51 11.57 -0.10
N ILE A 100 -4.71 11.95 -1.08
CA ILE A 100 -5.09 12.95 -2.07
C ILE A 100 -5.27 12.26 -3.42
N GLY A 101 -6.02 12.87 -4.33
CA GLY A 101 -6.08 12.39 -5.69
C GLY A 101 -6.97 13.23 -6.59
N GLY A 102 -6.71 13.17 -7.89
CA GLY A 102 -7.30 14.09 -8.83
C GLY A 102 -6.89 13.82 -10.27
N LEU A 103 -7.55 14.54 -11.18
CA LEU A 103 -7.21 14.53 -12.60
C LEU A 103 -5.99 15.41 -12.83
N ALA A 104 -5.10 14.99 -13.71
CA ALA A 104 -3.91 15.75 -14.09
C ALA A 104 -3.52 15.44 -15.54
N ARG A 105 -2.44 16.05 -16.00
CA ARG A 105 -1.77 15.72 -17.26
C ARG A 105 -0.32 15.32 -17.00
N LEU A 106 0.12 14.23 -17.61
CA LEU A 106 1.53 13.86 -17.71
C LEU A 106 1.96 14.00 -19.17
N GLY A 107 2.48 15.18 -19.52
CA GLY A 107 2.71 15.55 -20.91
C GLY A 107 1.40 15.60 -21.70
N GLU A 108 1.29 14.76 -22.72
CA GLU A 108 0.09 14.73 -23.58
C GLU A 108 -1.05 13.87 -22.99
N HIS A 109 -0.76 13.03 -21.99
CA HIS A 109 -1.73 12.07 -21.47
C HIS A 109 -2.53 12.64 -20.29
N PRO A 110 -3.87 12.67 -20.35
CA PRO A 110 -4.69 12.88 -19.18
C PRO A 110 -4.63 11.65 -18.27
N VAL A 111 -4.47 11.86 -16.96
CA VAL A 111 -4.18 10.81 -15.99
C VAL A 111 -4.94 11.03 -14.69
N MET A 112 -5.11 9.97 -13.90
CA MET A 112 -5.56 10.03 -12.52
C MET A 112 -4.35 9.85 -11.60
N VAL A 113 -4.11 10.80 -10.70
CA VAL A 113 -3.06 10.71 -9.68
C VAL A 113 -3.69 10.51 -8.32
N ILE A 114 -3.17 9.57 -7.54
CA ILE A 114 -3.65 9.26 -6.19
C ILE A 114 -2.42 9.03 -5.29
N GLY A 115 -2.45 9.43 -4.03
CA GLY A 115 -1.34 9.08 -3.15
C GLY A 115 -1.54 9.42 -1.70
N HIS A 116 -0.67 8.88 -0.87
CA HIS A 116 -0.61 9.24 0.53
C HIS A 116 -0.01 10.63 0.69
N GLN A 117 -0.63 11.43 1.55
CA GLN A 117 -0.16 12.78 1.83
C GLN A 117 0.10 12.91 3.33
N LYS A 118 1.39 13.05 3.68
CA LYS A 118 1.83 13.45 5.01
C LYS A 118 1.74 14.98 5.16
N GLY A 119 2.07 15.50 6.35
CA GLY A 119 2.08 16.93 6.64
C GLY A 119 3.47 17.44 6.99
N ARG A 120 3.79 18.67 6.59
CA ARG A 120 5.10 19.29 6.88
C ARG A 120 5.18 19.81 8.31
N ASP A 121 4.11 20.46 8.78
CA ASP A 121 3.99 20.98 10.14
C ASP A 121 3.03 20.16 11.02
N THR A 122 3.01 20.45 12.32
CA THR A 122 2.18 19.74 13.31
C THR A 122 0.69 19.79 12.99
N ARG A 123 0.20 20.93 12.46
CA ARG A 123 -1.21 21.11 12.12
C ARG A 123 -1.58 20.25 10.90
N GLU A 124 -0.76 20.27 9.86
CA GLU A 124 -0.94 19.44 8.68
C GLU A 124 -0.81 17.96 9.00
N ARG A 125 0.17 17.56 9.81
CA ARG A 125 0.37 16.16 10.22
C ARG A 125 -0.87 15.63 10.93
N THR A 126 -1.42 16.42 11.85
CA THR A 126 -2.66 16.06 12.55
C THR A 126 -3.84 15.99 11.58
N LYS A 127 -4.00 16.99 10.70
CA LYS A 127 -5.07 17.02 9.70
C LYS A 127 -5.05 15.79 8.79
N ARG A 128 -3.85 15.35 8.40
CA ARG A 128 -3.63 14.25 7.45
C ARG A 128 -3.29 12.93 8.13
N ASN A 129 -3.51 12.82 9.44
CA ASN A 129 -3.22 11.62 10.23
C ASN A 129 -1.80 11.05 9.96
N PHE A 130 -0.80 11.91 9.76
CA PHE A 130 0.58 11.50 9.43
C PHE A 130 0.70 10.60 8.18
N GLY A 131 -0.24 10.71 7.24
CA GLY A 131 -0.33 9.84 6.06
C GLY A 131 -0.94 8.46 6.33
N MET A 132 -1.49 8.22 7.53
CA MET A 132 -2.19 6.99 7.86
C MET A 132 -3.67 7.08 7.49
N SER A 133 -4.08 6.31 6.49
CA SER A 133 -5.43 6.37 5.96
C SER A 133 -6.44 5.56 6.73
N ARG A 134 -7.62 6.14 6.88
CA ARG A 134 -8.84 5.52 7.39
C ARG A 134 -9.58 4.82 6.24
N PRO A 135 -10.63 4.02 6.53
CA PRO A 135 -11.32 3.25 5.50
C PRO A 135 -11.90 4.13 4.38
N GLU A 136 -12.46 5.29 4.74
CA GLU A 136 -12.93 6.32 3.80
C GLU A 136 -11.84 6.81 2.82
N GLY A 137 -10.56 6.82 3.22
CA GLY A 137 -9.44 7.17 2.33
C GLY A 137 -9.24 6.14 1.23
N TYR A 138 -9.25 4.85 1.57
CA TYR A 138 -9.15 3.77 0.58
C TYR A 138 -10.41 3.67 -0.30
N ARG A 139 -11.60 3.95 0.24
CA ARG A 139 -12.82 4.05 -0.57
C ARG A 139 -12.76 5.21 -1.56
N LYS A 140 -12.23 6.36 -1.14
CA LYS A 140 -11.96 7.49 -2.04
C LYS A 140 -10.96 7.10 -3.13
N ALA A 141 -9.84 6.46 -2.77
CA ALA A 141 -8.86 5.99 -3.74
C ALA A 141 -9.49 5.08 -4.80
N LEU A 142 -10.24 4.06 -4.37
CA LEU A 142 -10.97 3.16 -5.27
C LEU A 142 -11.98 3.89 -6.16
N ARG A 143 -12.76 4.83 -5.60
CA ARG A 143 -13.70 5.65 -6.39
C ARG A 143 -12.98 6.39 -7.52
N LEU A 144 -11.82 6.98 -7.22
CA LEU A 144 -11.01 7.69 -8.21
C LEU A 144 -10.42 6.75 -9.26
N MET A 145 -9.93 5.58 -8.86
CA MET A 145 -9.47 4.55 -9.80
C MET A 145 -10.58 4.07 -10.74
N LYS A 146 -11.80 3.86 -10.23
CA LYS A 146 -12.96 3.50 -11.06
C LYS A 146 -13.41 4.62 -11.98
N LEU A 147 -13.25 5.88 -11.55
CA LEU A 147 -13.48 7.04 -12.42
C LEU A 147 -12.46 7.07 -13.56
N ALA A 148 -11.19 6.82 -13.27
CA ALA A 148 -10.13 6.71 -14.27
C ALA A 148 -10.43 5.59 -15.28
N GLU A 149 -10.77 4.40 -14.78
CA GLU A 149 -11.18 3.24 -15.60
C GLU A 149 -12.35 3.59 -16.54
N LYS A 150 -13.39 4.26 -16.03
CA LYS A 150 -14.56 4.66 -16.82
C LYS A 150 -14.19 5.54 -18.03
N PHE A 151 -13.16 6.36 -17.90
CA PHE A 151 -12.72 7.29 -18.94
C PHE A 151 -11.44 6.83 -19.67
N GLY A 152 -10.97 5.60 -19.42
CA GLY A 152 -9.76 5.07 -20.05
C GLY A 152 -8.48 5.80 -19.65
N LEU A 153 -8.43 6.40 -18.45
CA LEU A 153 -7.28 7.18 -17.99
C LEU A 153 -6.28 6.29 -17.24
N PRO A 154 -4.97 6.38 -17.54
CA PRO A 154 -3.94 5.75 -16.72
C PRO A 154 -3.95 6.26 -15.28
N VAL A 155 -3.61 5.39 -14.34
CA VAL A 155 -3.58 5.68 -12.90
C VAL A 155 -2.14 5.67 -12.41
N PHE A 156 -1.76 6.73 -11.70
CA PHE A 156 -0.49 6.82 -10.96
C PHE A 156 -0.77 6.85 -9.47
N THR A 157 -0.15 5.94 -8.71
CA THR A 157 -0.24 5.94 -7.26
C THR A 157 1.09 6.24 -6.59
N PHE A 158 1.05 7.06 -5.54
CA PHE A 158 2.22 7.43 -4.74
C PHE A 158 2.08 6.93 -3.30
N VAL A 159 2.97 6.02 -2.91
CA VAL A 159 2.95 5.35 -1.61
C VAL A 159 3.94 6.00 -0.65
N ASP A 160 3.40 6.55 0.43
CA ASP A 160 4.16 7.13 1.54
C ASP A 160 3.33 7.15 2.84
N THR A 161 3.24 5.98 3.47
CA THR A 161 2.48 5.78 4.70
C THR A 161 3.23 4.87 5.66
N PRO A 162 3.22 5.16 6.98
CA PRO A 162 3.70 4.20 7.96
C PRO A 162 2.73 3.01 8.12
N GLY A 163 1.50 3.12 7.59
CA GLY A 163 0.49 2.08 7.59
C GLY A 163 -0.94 2.63 7.61
N ALA A 164 -1.93 1.75 7.53
CA ALA A 164 -3.32 2.14 7.75
C ALA A 164 -3.53 2.60 9.20
N TYR A 165 -4.43 3.57 9.42
CA TYR A 165 -4.68 4.12 10.76
C TYR A 165 -5.27 3.04 11.70
N PRO A 166 -4.59 2.66 12.79
CA PRO A 166 -5.03 1.57 13.67
C PRO A 166 -5.89 2.11 14.83
N GLY A 167 -7.10 2.59 14.52
CA GLY A 167 -7.98 3.22 15.51
C GLY A 167 -9.38 2.63 15.54
N ILE A 168 -10.09 2.79 16.67
CA ILE A 168 -11.44 2.23 16.90
C ILE A 168 -12.40 2.61 15.77
N GLY A 169 -12.47 3.90 15.41
CA GLY A 169 -13.35 4.35 14.34
C GLY A 169 -12.98 3.78 12.96
N ALA A 170 -11.72 3.43 12.73
CA ALA A 170 -11.31 2.75 11.50
C ALA A 170 -11.81 1.30 11.48
N GLU A 171 -11.73 0.60 12.61
CA GLU A 171 -12.27 -0.76 12.76
C GLU A 171 -13.79 -0.79 12.64
N GLU A 172 -14.50 0.12 13.33
CA GLU A 172 -15.97 0.25 13.24
C GLU A 172 -16.44 0.52 11.80
N ARG A 173 -15.61 1.20 11.00
CA ARG A 173 -15.87 1.48 9.56
C ARG A 173 -15.19 0.49 8.63
N ASN A 174 -14.71 -0.63 9.15
CA ASN A 174 -14.19 -1.78 8.43
C ASN A 174 -12.93 -1.50 7.58
N GLN A 175 -11.83 -1.18 8.26
CA GLN A 175 -10.51 -0.95 7.65
C GLN A 175 -10.03 -2.13 6.80
N SER A 176 -10.21 -3.35 7.32
CA SER A 176 -9.84 -4.58 6.62
C SER A 176 -10.60 -4.75 5.30
N GLU A 177 -11.92 -4.51 5.29
CA GLU A 177 -12.72 -4.55 4.06
C GLU A 177 -12.27 -3.50 3.05
N ALA A 178 -12.04 -2.26 3.47
CA ALA A 178 -11.67 -1.18 2.56
C ALA A 178 -10.33 -1.48 1.85
N ILE A 179 -9.34 -2.01 2.58
CA ILE A 179 -8.05 -2.45 2.05
C ILE A 179 -8.23 -3.66 1.12
N GLY A 180 -8.90 -4.73 1.59
CA GLY A 180 -9.11 -5.95 0.81
C GLY A 180 -9.89 -5.70 -0.49
N ARG A 181 -10.90 -4.82 -0.44
CA ARG A 181 -11.68 -4.42 -1.61
C ARG A 181 -10.83 -3.67 -2.62
N ASN A 182 -9.95 -2.77 -2.16
CA ASN A 182 -9.04 -2.07 -3.06
C ASN A 182 -8.10 -3.06 -3.77
N ILE A 183 -7.46 -3.97 -3.03
CA ILE A 183 -6.57 -4.99 -3.61
C ILE A 183 -7.31 -5.82 -4.69
N LEU A 184 -8.53 -6.26 -4.40
CA LEU A 184 -9.36 -7.04 -5.32
C LEU A 184 -9.79 -6.26 -6.57
N GLU A 185 -10.16 -5.00 -6.42
CA GLU A 185 -10.64 -4.19 -7.54
C GLU A 185 -9.50 -3.68 -8.40
N MET A 186 -8.37 -3.32 -7.78
CA MET A 186 -7.15 -2.94 -8.48
C MET A 186 -6.60 -4.08 -9.32
N SER A 187 -6.70 -5.33 -8.88
CA SER A 187 -6.27 -6.47 -9.72
C SER A 187 -7.07 -6.61 -11.02
N LYS A 188 -8.26 -5.99 -11.10
CA LYS A 188 -9.19 -6.10 -12.23
C LYS A 188 -9.25 -4.86 -13.13
N LEU A 189 -8.61 -3.75 -12.75
CA LEU A 189 -8.67 -2.50 -13.53
C LEU A 189 -8.22 -2.72 -14.98
N THR A 190 -8.98 -2.17 -15.94
CA THR A 190 -8.72 -2.31 -17.38
C THR A 190 -7.81 -1.22 -17.97
N VAL A 191 -7.38 -0.27 -17.14
CA VAL A 191 -6.45 0.81 -17.48
C VAL A 191 -5.06 0.56 -16.88
N PRO A 192 -4.00 1.17 -17.43
CA PRO A 192 -2.67 1.06 -16.87
C PRO A 192 -2.58 1.65 -15.47
N VAL A 193 -1.90 0.96 -14.56
CA VAL A 193 -1.63 1.40 -13.18
C VAL A 193 -0.13 1.36 -12.93
N ILE A 194 0.45 2.48 -12.52
CA ILE A 194 1.86 2.59 -12.12
C ILE A 194 1.91 3.05 -10.67
N ALA A 195 2.38 2.19 -9.77
CA ALA A 195 2.58 2.51 -8.36
C ALA A 195 4.03 2.90 -8.11
N THR A 196 4.26 3.95 -7.34
CA THR A 196 5.60 4.38 -6.93
C THR A 196 5.68 4.53 -5.42
N ILE A 197 6.56 3.75 -4.79
CA ILE A 197 6.87 3.92 -3.36
C ILE A 197 7.87 5.08 -3.23
N ILE A 198 7.36 6.23 -2.78
CA ILE A 198 8.13 7.47 -2.68
C ILE A 198 8.71 7.71 -1.30
N GLY A 199 8.21 7.04 -0.26
CA GLY A 199 8.71 7.14 1.10
C GLY A 199 8.58 5.82 1.85
N GLU A 200 7.66 5.76 2.80
CA GLU A 200 7.37 4.52 3.53
C GLU A 200 6.25 3.72 2.86
N GLY A 201 6.49 2.44 2.62
CA GLY A 201 5.50 1.45 2.17
C GLY A 201 5.04 0.61 3.36
N GLY A 202 4.21 1.17 4.22
CA GLY A 202 3.72 0.50 5.43
C GLY A 202 2.61 -0.53 5.17
N SER A 203 2.96 -1.81 5.17
CA SER A 203 2.04 -2.96 5.29
C SER A 203 0.86 -2.93 4.31
N GLY A 204 -0.30 -3.46 4.72
CA GLY A 204 -1.54 -3.48 3.95
C GLY A 204 -2.08 -2.10 3.58
N GLY A 205 -1.74 -1.06 4.36
CA GLY A 205 -2.15 0.32 4.05
C GLY A 205 -1.46 0.85 2.79
N ALA A 206 -0.17 0.57 2.64
CA ALA A 206 0.54 0.83 1.38
C ALA A 206 0.02 -0.04 0.23
N LEU A 207 -0.17 -1.34 0.49
CA LEU A 207 -0.62 -2.30 -0.53
C LEU A 207 -2.00 -1.96 -1.11
N ALA A 208 -2.88 -1.33 -0.32
CA ALA A 208 -4.21 -0.90 -0.75
C ALA A 208 -4.21 0.04 -1.96
N ILE A 209 -3.10 0.69 -2.31
CA ILE A 209 -2.98 1.48 -3.54
C ILE A 209 -1.76 1.09 -4.38
N ALA A 210 -1.14 -0.07 -4.15
CA ALA A 210 0.10 -0.48 -4.81
C ALA A 210 -0.04 -1.71 -5.74
N VAL A 211 -1.25 -2.24 -5.91
CA VAL A 211 -1.52 -3.32 -6.88
C VAL A 211 -1.55 -2.71 -8.29
N ALA A 212 -0.50 -2.94 -9.07
CA ALA A 212 -0.23 -2.20 -10.30
C ALA A 212 0.32 -3.08 -11.44
N ASP A 213 0.46 -2.51 -12.63
CA ASP A 213 1.15 -3.15 -13.77
C ASP A 213 2.67 -2.97 -13.70
N VAL A 214 3.08 -1.87 -13.09
CA VAL A 214 4.47 -1.52 -12.75
C VAL A 214 4.51 -0.97 -11.33
N VAL A 215 5.43 -1.48 -10.52
CA VAL A 215 5.77 -1.05 -9.17
C VAL A 215 7.18 -0.49 -9.20
N LEU A 216 7.28 0.82 -8.96
CA LEU A 216 8.50 1.59 -8.87
C LEU A 216 8.81 1.89 -7.40
N MET A 217 10.08 2.08 -7.09
CA MET A 217 10.51 2.44 -5.74
C MET A 217 11.65 3.43 -5.81
N LEU A 218 11.59 4.50 -5.02
CA LEU A 218 12.75 5.38 -4.88
C LEU A 218 13.86 4.67 -4.12
N GLN A 219 15.12 5.01 -4.43
CA GLN A 219 16.30 4.31 -3.91
C GLN A 219 16.31 4.15 -2.39
N TYR A 220 15.92 5.19 -1.65
CA TYR A 220 15.88 5.20 -0.20
C TYR A 220 14.46 5.14 0.37
N ALA A 221 13.46 4.77 -0.45
CA ALA A 221 12.16 4.36 0.06
C ALA A 221 12.27 2.99 0.74
N THR A 222 11.24 2.61 1.51
CA THR A 222 11.14 1.30 2.16
C THR A 222 9.80 0.67 1.90
N TYR A 223 9.71 -0.66 1.86
CA TYR A 223 8.43 -1.38 1.72
C TYR A 223 8.48 -2.64 2.59
N SER A 224 7.56 -2.77 3.55
CA SER A 224 7.58 -3.88 4.51
C SER A 224 6.18 -4.28 4.97
N VAL A 225 6.02 -5.55 5.33
CA VAL A 225 4.78 -6.11 5.90
C VAL A 225 4.46 -5.57 7.30
N ILE A 226 5.48 -5.13 8.04
CA ILE A 226 5.38 -4.56 9.39
C ILE A 226 6.50 -3.53 9.58
N SER A 227 6.30 -2.53 10.45
CA SER A 227 7.38 -1.60 10.79
C SER A 227 8.54 -2.34 11.48
N PRO A 228 9.80 -1.90 11.31
CA PRO A 228 10.93 -2.48 12.02
C PRO A 228 10.74 -2.52 13.54
N GLU A 229 10.18 -1.44 14.10
CA GLU A 229 9.86 -1.35 15.53
C GLU A 229 8.81 -2.37 15.96
N GLY A 230 7.74 -2.53 15.17
CA GLY A 230 6.70 -3.53 15.40
C GLY A 230 7.27 -4.94 15.39
N CYS A 231 8.06 -5.27 14.36
CA CYS A 231 8.76 -6.56 14.26
C CYS A 231 9.69 -6.81 15.45
N ALA A 232 10.49 -5.81 15.83
CA ALA A 232 11.41 -5.87 16.96
C ALA A 232 10.69 -6.16 18.29
N SER A 233 9.58 -5.45 18.54
CA SER A 233 8.76 -5.67 19.73
C SER A 233 8.14 -7.07 19.82
N ILE A 234 7.85 -7.71 18.68
CA ILE A 234 7.23 -9.04 18.64
C ILE A 234 8.29 -10.13 18.76
N LEU A 235 9.28 -10.14 17.86
CA LEU A 235 10.25 -11.23 17.73
C LEU A 235 11.37 -11.13 18.77
N TRP A 236 11.75 -9.91 19.17
CA TRP A 236 12.82 -9.68 20.13
C TRP A 236 12.36 -9.05 21.45
N LYS A 237 11.06 -8.80 21.62
CA LYS A 237 10.47 -8.21 22.84
C LYS A 237 11.11 -6.86 23.24
N SER A 238 11.66 -6.12 22.28
CA SER A 238 12.30 -4.83 22.49
C SER A 238 12.26 -4.00 21.20
N ALA A 239 11.76 -2.77 21.28
CA ALA A 239 11.73 -1.84 20.15
C ALA A 239 13.13 -1.34 19.74
N ASP A 240 14.08 -1.33 20.67
CA ASP A 240 15.47 -0.88 20.42
C ASP A 240 16.20 -1.76 19.40
N LYS A 241 15.68 -2.97 19.16
CA LYS A 241 16.17 -3.89 18.14
C LYS A 241 15.59 -3.63 16.74
N ALA A 242 14.96 -2.48 16.52
CA ALA A 242 14.51 -2.03 15.20
C ALA A 242 15.61 -2.12 14.11
N PRO A 243 16.89 -1.80 14.37
CA PRO A 243 17.93 -1.99 13.36
C PRO A 243 18.14 -3.45 12.95
N GLN A 244 18.09 -4.38 13.91
CA GLN A 244 18.19 -5.82 13.64
C GLN A 244 16.97 -6.33 12.86
N ALA A 245 15.79 -5.85 13.22
CA ALA A 245 14.55 -6.18 12.52
C ALA A 245 14.52 -5.62 11.09
N ALA A 246 15.03 -4.40 10.87
CA ALA A 246 15.10 -3.79 9.54
C ALA A 246 15.95 -4.62 8.56
N GLU A 247 17.09 -5.15 9.03
CA GLU A 247 17.92 -6.07 8.26
C GLU A 247 17.16 -7.36 7.91
N ALA A 248 16.52 -7.98 8.90
CA ALA A 248 15.80 -9.24 8.73
C ALA A 248 14.58 -9.12 7.79
N LEU A 249 13.95 -7.95 7.73
CA LEU A 249 12.77 -7.69 6.90
C LEU A 249 13.10 -7.47 5.41
N ALA A 250 14.37 -7.24 5.05
CA ALA A 250 14.81 -6.98 3.67
C ALA A 250 14.00 -5.88 2.95
N LEU A 251 13.72 -4.79 3.67
CA LEU A 251 12.75 -3.74 3.30
C LEU A 251 13.25 -2.69 2.28
N THR A 252 14.52 -2.75 1.88
CA THR A 252 15.18 -1.76 1.01
C THR A 252 14.93 -2.03 -0.46
N SER A 253 15.01 -0.97 -1.28
CA SER A 253 14.66 -1.01 -2.71
C SER A 253 15.50 -2.01 -3.52
N ASP A 254 16.79 -2.15 -3.22
CA ASP A 254 17.73 -3.08 -3.86
C ASP A 254 17.38 -4.55 -3.57
N LYS A 255 17.01 -4.86 -2.32
CA LYS A 255 16.59 -6.20 -1.90
C LYS A 255 15.28 -6.57 -2.57
N LEU A 256 14.30 -5.68 -2.55
CA LEU A 256 12.99 -5.91 -3.15
C LEU A 256 13.05 -6.03 -4.68
N LEU A 257 13.95 -5.28 -5.33
CA LEU A 257 14.26 -5.47 -6.75
C LEU A 257 14.84 -6.86 -7.02
N THR A 258 15.81 -7.31 -6.21
CA THR A 258 16.43 -8.65 -6.33
C THR A 258 15.41 -9.77 -6.12
N LEU A 259 14.42 -9.55 -5.25
CA LEU A 259 13.32 -10.49 -5.01
C LEU A 259 12.24 -10.45 -6.10
N GLY A 260 12.29 -9.50 -7.03
CA GLY A 260 11.27 -9.33 -8.09
C GLY A 260 9.95 -8.75 -7.58
N LEU A 261 9.94 -8.13 -6.39
CA LEU A 261 8.74 -7.51 -5.81
C LEU A 261 8.51 -6.07 -6.33
N VAL A 262 9.58 -5.44 -6.82
CA VAL A 262 9.59 -4.11 -7.45
C VAL A 262 10.22 -4.26 -8.82
N ASP A 263 9.70 -3.58 -9.84
CA ASP A 263 10.19 -3.73 -11.22
C ASP A 263 11.41 -2.83 -11.49
N LYS A 264 11.50 -1.68 -10.81
CA LYS A 264 12.59 -0.72 -11.02
C LYS A 264 12.80 0.20 -9.82
N VAL A 265 14.07 0.44 -9.53
CA VAL A 265 14.51 1.43 -8.54
C VAL A 265 14.87 2.73 -9.24
N ILE A 266 14.34 3.86 -8.75
CA ILE A 266 14.66 5.19 -9.25
C ILE A 266 15.77 5.77 -8.37
N PRO A 267 16.96 6.07 -8.91
CA PRO A 267 18.06 6.64 -8.12
C PRO A 267 17.65 8.00 -7.56
N GLU A 268 17.99 8.24 -6.30
CA GLU A 268 17.79 9.53 -5.66
C GLU A 268 19.03 10.41 -5.88
N PRO A 269 18.91 11.75 -5.77
CA PRO A 269 20.06 12.65 -5.70
C PRO A 269 21.06 12.24 -4.61
N LEU A 270 22.30 12.73 -4.70
CA LEU A 270 23.30 12.50 -3.66
C LEU A 270 22.77 13.01 -2.31
N GLY A 271 22.74 12.11 -1.31
CA GLY A 271 22.17 12.41 0.00
C GLY A 271 20.64 12.27 0.09
N GLY A 272 19.97 11.77 -0.95
CA GLY A 272 18.53 11.48 -0.97
C GLY A 272 17.64 12.58 -1.57
N ALA A 273 16.37 12.23 -1.81
CA ALA A 273 15.38 13.05 -2.51
C ALA A 273 15.12 14.43 -1.87
N HIS A 274 15.34 14.55 -0.57
CA HIS A 274 15.16 15.80 0.17
C HIS A 274 16.28 16.82 -0.08
N ARG A 275 17.43 16.40 -0.62
CA ARG A 275 18.58 17.28 -0.91
C ARG A 275 18.41 18.04 -2.22
N ASP A 276 17.86 17.38 -3.24
CA ASP A 276 17.48 18.02 -4.50
C ASP A 276 16.12 17.50 -5.01
N PRO A 277 15.00 18.03 -4.48
CA PRO A 277 13.67 17.64 -4.91
C PRO A 277 13.41 17.87 -6.40
N LYS A 278 14.10 18.85 -7.02
CA LYS A 278 13.92 19.14 -8.45
C LYS A 278 14.55 18.05 -9.31
N LEU A 279 15.79 17.65 -8.99
CA LEU A 279 16.46 16.55 -9.67
C LEU A 279 15.70 15.23 -9.46
N MET A 280 15.20 14.99 -8.25
CA MET A 280 14.36 13.82 -7.96
C MET A 280 13.08 13.82 -8.79
N ALA A 281 12.36 14.95 -8.85
CA ALA A 281 11.15 15.07 -9.66
C ALA A 281 11.43 14.86 -11.16
N ALA A 282 12.55 15.36 -11.67
CA ALA A 282 12.95 15.13 -13.07
C ALA A 282 13.22 13.64 -13.36
N ALA A 283 13.94 12.95 -12.47
CA ALA A 283 14.20 11.52 -12.59
C ALA A 283 12.91 10.68 -12.49
N LEU A 284 12.01 11.06 -11.59
CA LEU A 284 10.68 10.46 -11.46
C LEU A 284 9.85 10.68 -12.73
N LYS A 285 9.69 11.93 -13.19
CA LYS A 285 8.93 12.28 -14.41
C LYS A 285 9.38 11.48 -15.61
N LYS A 286 10.70 11.42 -15.85
CA LYS A 286 11.27 10.62 -16.94
C LYS A 286 10.88 9.15 -16.82
N THR A 287 11.02 8.56 -15.63
CA THR A 287 10.69 7.16 -15.40
C THR A 287 9.20 6.89 -15.58
N LEU A 288 8.31 7.74 -15.05
CA LEU A 288 6.86 7.59 -15.21
C LEU A 288 6.45 7.63 -16.68
N ILE A 289 7.01 8.55 -17.47
CA ILE A 289 6.74 8.64 -18.91
C ILE A 289 7.24 7.37 -19.63
N ASP A 290 8.46 6.92 -19.34
CA ASP A 290 9.03 5.75 -20.01
C ASP A 290 8.25 4.48 -19.69
N GLU A 291 7.84 4.27 -18.44
CA GLU A 291 7.03 3.10 -18.06
C GLU A 291 5.60 3.20 -18.59
N LEU A 292 5.00 4.41 -18.59
CA LEU A 292 3.67 4.64 -19.15
C LEU A 292 3.62 4.23 -20.63
N ARG A 293 4.60 4.64 -21.44
CA ARG A 293 4.67 4.26 -22.86
C ARG A 293 4.67 2.74 -23.05
N LYS A 294 5.34 1.99 -22.18
CA LYS A 294 5.38 0.52 -22.27
C LYS A 294 4.01 -0.08 -21.99
N VAL A 295 3.37 0.30 -20.89
CA VAL A 295 2.08 -0.30 -20.50
C VAL A 295 0.90 0.19 -21.35
N MET A 296 0.98 1.38 -21.93
CA MET A 296 -0.04 1.87 -22.87
C MET A 296 -0.07 1.11 -24.20
N SER A 297 0.98 0.36 -24.54
CA SER A 297 0.98 -0.50 -25.73
C SER A 297 0.16 -1.78 -25.56
N LEU A 298 -0.27 -2.09 -24.33
CA LEU A 298 -1.02 -3.29 -23.99
C LEU A 298 -2.52 -3.03 -24.04
N SER A 299 -3.28 -4.02 -24.50
CA SER A 299 -4.74 -4.04 -24.39
C SER A 299 -5.20 -4.23 -22.95
N SER A 300 -6.47 -3.93 -22.68
CA SER A 300 -7.07 -4.13 -21.35
C SER A 300 -7.00 -5.58 -20.85
N ASP A 301 -7.05 -6.56 -21.75
CA ASP A 301 -6.94 -7.98 -21.39
C ASP A 301 -5.50 -8.33 -21.02
N GLU A 302 -4.53 -7.84 -21.81
CA GLU A 302 -3.10 -8.02 -21.51
C GLU A 302 -2.69 -7.33 -20.21
N LEU A 303 -3.24 -6.16 -19.88
CA LEU A 303 -3.01 -5.49 -18.61
C LEU A 303 -3.49 -6.34 -17.42
N ARG A 304 -4.71 -6.88 -17.50
CA ARG A 304 -5.27 -7.72 -16.44
C ARG A 304 -4.50 -9.02 -16.29
N GLU A 305 -4.16 -9.68 -17.40
CA GLU A 305 -3.40 -10.92 -17.39
C GLU A 305 -1.99 -10.69 -16.83
N ARG A 306 -1.32 -9.62 -17.25
CA ARG A 306 -0.04 -9.20 -16.68
C ARG A 306 -0.12 -9.02 -15.17
N ARG A 307 -1.14 -8.31 -14.68
CA ARG A 307 -1.30 -8.05 -13.25
C ARG A 307 -1.58 -9.33 -12.46
N LEU A 308 -2.43 -10.22 -12.99
CA LEU A 308 -2.71 -11.52 -12.40
C LEU A 308 -1.46 -12.40 -12.34
N ALA A 309 -0.72 -12.52 -13.44
CA ALA A 309 0.51 -13.28 -13.52
C ALA A 309 1.56 -12.78 -12.52
N ARG A 310 1.71 -11.45 -12.40
CA ARG A 310 2.58 -10.83 -11.38
C ARG A 310 2.16 -11.23 -9.97
N ILE A 311 0.88 -11.08 -9.63
CA ILE A 311 0.34 -11.45 -8.30
C ILE A 311 0.60 -12.93 -7.99
N MET A 312 0.34 -13.82 -8.94
CA MET A 312 0.53 -15.26 -8.77
C MET A 312 2.01 -15.68 -8.71
N SER A 313 2.92 -14.86 -9.24
CA SER A 313 4.37 -15.12 -9.18
C SER A 313 4.99 -14.76 -7.83
N TYR A 314 4.29 -14.01 -6.97
CA TYR A 314 4.83 -13.61 -5.68
C TYR A 314 4.85 -14.76 -4.67
N GLY A 315 6.01 -14.95 -4.05
CA GLY A 315 6.26 -15.99 -3.06
C GLY A 315 7.13 -17.12 -3.60
N ARG A 316 7.83 -17.79 -2.69
CA ARG A 316 8.59 -19.02 -2.97
C ARG A 316 8.20 -20.05 -1.93
N PHE A 317 7.69 -21.19 -2.39
CA PHE A 317 7.24 -22.27 -1.53
C PHE A 317 7.50 -23.60 -2.19
N GLU A 318 7.75 -24.63 -1.39
CA GLU A 318 7.77 -26.01 -1.83
C GLU A 318 6.38 -26.60 -1.62
N THR A 319 5.81 -27.19 -2.67
CA THR A 319 4.53 -27.89 -2.53
C THR A 319 4.81 -29.26 -1.94
N VAL A 320 4.53 -29.42 -0.65
CA VAL A 320 4.55 -30.75 -0.03
C VAL A 320 3.34 -31.50 -0.54
N GLN A 321 3.54 -32.51 -1.40
CA GLN A 321 2.44 -33.40 -1.74
C GLN A 321 1.94 -34.03 -0.44
N PRO A 322 0.62 -34.03 -0.17
CA PRO A 322 0.10 -34.77 0.97
C PRO A 322 0.58 -36.22 0.85
N PRO A 323 0.96 -36.88 1.97
CA PRO A 323 1.26 -38.31 1.92
C PRO A 323 0.07 -38.98 1.26
N GLU A 324 0.33 -39.84 0.26
CA GLU A 324 -0.74 -40.54 -0.44
C GLU A 324 -1.66 -41.16 0.61
N THR A 325 -2.85 -40.59 0.76
CA THR A 325 -3.84 -41.12 1.68
C THR A 325 -4.10 -42.55 1.26
N GLU A 326 -4.35 -43.42 2.24
CA GLU A 326 -4.70 -44.81 2.01
C GLU A 326 -5.83 -44.96 0.97
N GLU A 327 -6.61 -43.92 0.67
CA GLU A 327 -7.55 -43.85 -0.45
C GLU A 327 -6.96 -44.22 -1.81
N LYS A 328 -5.70 -43.88 -2.15
CA LYS A 328 -5.08 -44.35 -3.40
C LYS A 328 -4.75 -45.84 -3.36
N LYS A 329 -4.20 -46.33 -2.24
CA LYS A 329 -3.98 -47.77 -2.04
C LYS A 329 -5.29 -48.54 -2.02
N THR A 330 -6.35 -47.98 -1.42
CA THR A 330 -7.67 -48.60 -1.35
C THR A 330 -8.35 -48.58 -2.71
N ALA A 331 -8.21 -47.50 -3.49
CA ALA A 331 -8.73 -47.41 -4.86
C ALA A 331 -7.98 -48.32 -5.84
N GLU A 332 -6.66 -48.49 -5.70
CA GLU A 332 -5.87 -49.45 -6.47
C GLU A 332 -6.18 -50.89 -6.06
N THR A 333 -6.36 -51.16 -4.76
CA THR A 333 -6.74 -52.49 -4.24
C THR A 333 -8.17 -52.84 -4.66
N LEU A 334 -9.10 -51.88 -4.64
CA LEU A 334 -10.48 -52.06 -5.12
C LEU A 334 -10.55 -52.20 -6.64
N LYS A 335 -9.70 -51.50 -7.41
CA LYS A 335 -9.57 -51.72 -8.86
C LYS A 335 -9.01 -53.11 -9.17
N ALA A 336 -7.98 -53.56 -8.47
CA ALA A 336 -7.40 -54.88 -8.64
C ALA A 336 -8.38 -56.00 -8.25
N ALA A 337 -9.15 -55.81 -7.17
CA ALA A 337 -10.22 -56.72 -6.76
C ALA A 337 -11.40 -56.74 -7.76
N ALA A 338 -11.73 -55.59 -8.38
CA ALA A 338 -12.76 -55.52 -9.41
C ALA A 338 -12.33 -56.21 -10.72
N LEU A 339 -11.08 -56.04 -11.16
CA LEU A 339 -10.54 -56.72 -12.35
C LEU A 339 -10.55 -58.26 -12.17
N THR A 340 -10.07 -58.75 -11.02
CA THR A 340 -10.09 -60.19 -10.71
C THR A 340 -11.49 -60.77 -10.55
N ALA A 341 -12.47 -59.97 -10.10
CA ALA A 341 -13.86 -60.40 -10.03
C ALA A 341 -14.53 -60.49 -11.42
N VAL A 342 -14.16 -59.62 -12.36
CA VAL A 342 -14.65 -59.67 -13.74
C VAL A 342 -14.08 -60.89 -14.47
N ASP A 343 -12.78 -61.16 -14.32
CA ASP A 343 -12.14 -62.36 -14.89
C ASP A 343 -12.75 -63.67 -14.34
N ALA A 344 -13.13 -63.69 -13.06
CA ALA A 344 -13.76 -64.85 -12.42
C ALA A 344 -15.23 -65.07 -12.81
N VAL A 345 -15.93 -64.02 -13.27
CA VAL A 345 -17.31 -64.11 -13.77
C VAL A 345 -17.31 -64.53 -15.25
N GLU A 346 -16.36 -64.05 -16.05
CA GLU A 346 -16.18 -64.50 -17.44
C GLU A 346 -15.76 -65.98 -17.51
N ALA A 347 -14.86 -66.44 -16.64
CA ALA A 347 -14.49 -67.86 -16.55
C ALA A 347 -15.63 -68.79 -16.08
N LYS A 348 -16.68 -68.26 -15.44
CA LYS A 348 -17.86 -69.04 -15.01
C LYS A 348 -19.03 -68.98 -15.99
N ALA A 349 -19.00 -68.07 -16.96
CA ALA A 349 -20.04 -67.94 -17.98
C ALA A 349 -19.87 -68.94 -19.14
N GLU A 350 -18.68 -69.53 -19.31
CA GLU A 350 -18.41 -70.52 -20.37
C GLU A 350 -18.86 -71.96 -20.04
N ASP A 351 -19.29 -72.25 -18.80
CA ASP A 351 -19.59 -73.63 -18.34
C ASP A 351 -21.07 -73.93 -18.07
N LYS A 352 -22.03 -73.19 -18.68
CA LYS A 352 -23.47 -73.54 -18.58
C LYS A 352 -24.23 -73.31 -19.88
N THR A 353 -24.12 -74.26 -20.80
CA THR A 353 -25.16 -74.55 -21.79
C THR A 353 -25.76 -75.92 -21.48
N GLU A 354 -27.01 -75.95 -20.99
CA GLU A 354 -28.11 -76.85 -21.42
C GLU A 354 -29.35 -76.79 -20.48
N ALA A 355 -30.52 -76.69 -21.14
CA ALA A 355 -31.87 -77.12 -20.77
C ALA A 355 -32.81 -76.29 -19.83
N GLU A 356 -33.88 -75.83 -20.49
CA GLU A 356 -35.22 -75.27 -20.14
C GLU A 356 -36.17 -76.19 -19.29
N PRO A 357 -37.48 -75.86 -19.04
CA PRO A 357 -38.11 -74.61 -18.57
C PRO A 357 -39.25 -74.86 -17.53
N ALA A 358 -39.73 -73.84 -16.80
CA ALA A 358 -41.12 -73.81 -16.31
C ALA A 358 -41.58 -72.42 -15.83
N ALA A 359 -42.77 -72.04 -16.29
CA ALA A 359 -43.44 -70.76 -16.08
C ALA A 359 -43.99 -70.54 -14.65
N LYS A 360 -44.07 -69.26 -14.22
CA LYS A 360 -45.22 -68.66 -13.52
C LYS A 360 -45.09 -67.13 -13.40
N LYS A 361 -46.13 -66.42 -13.85
CA LYS A 361 -46.33 -64.96 -13.71
C LYS A 361 -46.34 -64.52 -12.24
N PRO A 362 -45.98 -63.26 -11.93
CA PRO A 362 -46.60 -62.55 -10.83
C PRO A 362 -47.35 -61.27 -11.25
N ALA A 363 -48.37 -61.00 -10.45
CA ALA A 363 -49.33 -59.92 -10.57
C ALA A 363 -48.79 -58.58 -10.05
N ALA A 364 -49.37 -57.50 -10.58
CA ALA A 364 -49.12 -56.11 -10.23
C ALA A 364 -49.53 -55.75 -8.80
N ARG A 365 -48.77 -54.84 -8.16
CA ARG A 365 -49.23 -54.00 -7.04
C ARG A 365 -48.76 -52.55 -7.18
N LYS A 366 -49.70 -51.64 -6.93
CA LYS A 366 -49.74 -50.18 -7.11
C LYS A 366 -48.85 -49.39 -6.12
N PRO A 367 -48.53 -48.10 -6.43
CA PRO A 367 -47.70 -47.23 -5.59
C PRO A 367 -48.51 -46.63 -4.43
N ARG A 368 -47.82 -46.36 -3.31
CA ARG A 368 -48.39 -45.67 -2.13
C ARG A 368 -47.99 -44.18 -2.14
N ALA A 369 -48.99 -43.34 -1.86
CA ALA A 369 -48.98 -41.89 -1.99
C ALA A 369 -48.19 -41.16 -0.89
N LYS A 370 -47.68 -39.97 -1.27
CA LYS A 370 -47.21 -38.91 -0.38
C LYS A 370 -48.39 -38.28 0.38
N LYS A 371 -48.18 -37.96 1.66
CA LYS A 371 -48.99 -37.00 2.41
C LYS A 371 -48.14 -35.76 2.71
N ALA A 372 -48.74 -34.61 2.43
CA ALA A 372 -48.32 -33.29 2.87
C ALA A 372 -48.66 -33.08 4.34
N ASP A 373 -47.96 -32.16 4.99
CA ASP A 373 -48.51 -31.36 6.08
C ASP A 373 -48.01 -29.92 5.96
N GLU A 374 -48.96 -28.99 6.13
CA GLU A 374 -48.83 -27.53 6.10
C GLU A 374 -48.92 -26.99 7.54
N GLY A 375 -48.48 -25.73 7.74
CA GLY A 375 -48.77 -24.91 8.91
C GLY A 375 -47.51 -24.52 9.69
N ASP A 376 -47.27 -23.27 10.09
CA ASP A 376 -48.14 -22.10 10.17
C ASP A 376 -47.26 -20.83 10.31
N ALA A 377 -47.83 -19.69 9.92
CA ALA A 377 -47.27 -18.36 10.03
C ALA A 377 -47.61 -17.72 11.39
N GLY A 378 -46.81 -16.74 11.84
CA GLY A 378 -47.15 -15.94 13.02
C GLY A 378 -46.28 -14.69 13.17
N ALA A 379 -46.88 -13.54 12.91
CA ALA A 379 -46.29 -12.20 12.93
C ALA A 379 -46.40 -11.49 14.31
N ALA A 380 -45.53 -10.51 14.57
CA ALA A 380 -45.77 -9.25 15.32
C ALA A 380 -44.42 -8.51 15.48
N ALA A 381 -44.17 -7.32 14.91
CA ALA A 381 -44.68 -5.98 15.26
C ALA A 381 -44.11 -5.38 16.57
N GLU A 382 -43.52 -4.21 16.39
CA GLU A 382 -42.76 -3.29 17.26
C GLU A 382 -43.57 -2.71 18.48
N PRO A 383 -42.98 -1.97 19.45
CA PRO A 383 -42.70 -0.54 19.22
C PRO A 383 -41.53 0.14 19.97
N VAL A 384 -41.11 1.23 19.34
CA VAL A 384 -40.33 2.41 19.76
C VAL A 384 -40.60 2.94 21.18
N LYS A 385 -39.55 3.40 21.89
CA LYS A 385 -39.63 4.48 22.89
C LYS A 385 -38.54 5.55 22.69
N LYS A 386 -39.00 6.80 22.72
CA LYS A 386 -38.28 8.09 22.60
C LYS A 386 -37.71 8.58 23.94
N ALA A 387 -36.63 9.36 23.81
CA ALA A 387 -36.25 10.60 24.52
C ALA A 387 -35.79 10.57 25.98
N ALA A 388 -34.59 11.13 26.21
CA ALA A 388 -34.40 12.22 27.19
C ALA A 388 -33.06 12.95 26.94
N ALA A 389 -33.15 14.24 26.64
CA ALA A 389 -32.06 15.20 26.62
C ALA A 389 -31.56 15.49 28.04
N LYS A 390 -30.25 15.70 28.23
CA LYS A 390 -29.70 16.40 29.40
C LYS A 390 -28.68 17.45 29.00
N LYS A 391 -28.95 18.64 29.56
CA LYS A 391 -28.33 19.95 29.38
C LYS A 391 -26.88 20.01 29.85
N SER A 392 -26.07 20.77 29.12
CA SER A 392 -24.81 21.38 29.57
C SER A 392 -25.07 22.42 30.67
N PRO A 393 -24.10 22.66 31.57
CA PRO A 393 -23.96 23.94 32.24
C PRO A 393 -22.69 24.67 31.80
N ALA A 394 -22.87 25.90 31.31
CA ALA A 394 -21.84 26.90 31.17
C ALA A 394 -21.44 27.47 32.55
N LYS A 395 -20.17 27.88 32.69
CA LYS A 395 -19.67 28.77 33.75
C LYS A 395 -18.48 29.61 33.22
N PRO A 396 -18.12 30.73 33.86
CA PRO A 396 -18.25 32.05 33.24
C PRO A 396 -16.92 32.75 32.95
N ARG A 397 -17.00 33.76 32.08
CA ARG A 397 -15.97 34.78 31.83
C ARG A 397 -15.73 35.62 33.08
N THR A 398 -14.47 35.73 33.51
CA THR A 398 -13.99 36.80 34.39
C THR A 398 -13.43 37.93 33.54
N ALA A 399 -13.97 39.12 33.77
CA ALA A 399 -13.43 40.39 33.31
C ALA A 399 -12.38 40.88 34.32
N ASN A 400 -11.30 41.47 33.84
CA ASN A 400 -10.55 42.45 34.61
C ASN A 400 -10.28 43.68 33.74
N LYS A 401 -10.41 44.84 34.39
CA LYS A 401 -10.64 46.17 33.82
C LYS A 401 -9.59 47.10 34.44
N VAL A 402 -8.76 47.77 33.63
CA VAL A 402 -7.97 48.97 33.97
C VAL A 402 -7.81 49.74 32.64
N VAL A 403 -8.64 50.76 32.31
CA VAL A 403 -8.53 52.22 32.61
C VAL A 403 -7.17 52.81 32.18
N LYS A 404 -7.03 53.36 30.97
CA LYS A 404 -7.22 54.76 30.49
C LYS A 404 -6.11 55.76 30.88
N THR A 405 -5.46 56.34 29.86
CA THR A 405 -5.13 57.78 29.60
C THR A 405 -4.44 57.83 28.23
N ASP A 406 -5.06 58.30 27.15
CA ASP A 406 -5.13 59.70 26.66
C ASP A 406 -3.76 60.31 26.28
N ALA A 407 -3.52 60.55 24.99
CA ALA A 407 -3.33 61.87 24.38
C ALA A 407 -2.60 61.80 23.02
N GLN A 408 -3.06 62.64 22.10
CA GLN A 408 -2.67 62.81 20.71
C GLN A 408 -1.29 63.49 20.55
N GLY A 409 -0.66 63.22 19.41
CA GLY A 409 0.47 63.93 18.83
C GLY A 409 0.70 63.42 17.42
#